data_AF-A0A016WRQ6-F1
#
_entry.id   AF-A0A016WRQ6-F1
#
_cell.length_a   1.000
_cell.length_b   1.000
_cell.length_c   1.000
_cell.angle_alpha   90.00
_cell.angle_beta   90.00
_cell.angle_gamma   90.00
#
_symmetry.space_group_name_H-M   'P 1'
#
loop_
_entity.id
_entity.type
_entity.pdbx_description
1 polymer ?
#
loop_
_entity_poly.entity_id
_entity_poly.type
_entity_poly.pdbx_seq_one_letter_code
_entity_poly.pdbx_strand_id
1 'polypeptide(L)' 'MQQLSVVLFAAFVCTVLTSSPKAVGPCILDRCQRGFMCSDSECVPNPNEIEELGPCVNSLCPKTYLCNDDTCIRPIRGF' A
#
# COMPACT_ATOMS: atom_id res chain seq x y z
N MET A 1 7.93 18.23 20.00
CA MET A 1 7.86 18.11 21.47
C MET A 1 6.73 17.15 21.84
N GLN A 2 7.01 15.85 21.98
CA GLN A 2 6.45 15.00 23.03
C GLN A 2 7.22 13.67 23.02
N GLN A 3 8.30 13.63 23.80
CA GLN A 3 8.87 12.39 24.33
C GLN A 3 7.80 11.74 25.21
N LEU A 4 7.77 10.41 25.30
CA LEU A 4 7.82 9.75 26.61
C LEU A 4 8.13 8.25 26.46
N SER A 5 9.31 7.89 26.92
CA SER A 5 9.69 6.64 27.58
C SER A 5 8.83 5.40 27.38
N VAL A 6 9.38 4.39 26.69
CA VAL A 6 9.31 3.01 27.20
C VAL A 6 10.69 2.36 27.12
N VAL A 7 11.19 2.12 28.32
CA VAL A 7 12.40 1.42 28.73
C VAL A 7 12.45 -0.01 28.19
N LEU A 8 13.64 -0.42 27.74
CA LEU A 8 14.18 -1.79 27.71
C LEU A 8 13.20 -2.96 27.93
N PHE A 9 12.77 -3.60 26.83
CA PHE A 9 12.48 -5.04 26.82
C PHE A 9 13.15 -5.66 25.59
N ALA A 10 14.27 -6.32 25.82
CA ALA A 10 14.91 -7.19 24.84
C ALA A 10 14.10 -8.48 24.72
N ALA A 11 13.03 -8.47 23.91
CA ALA A 11 12.46 -9.63 23.22
C ALA A 11 11.25 -9.17 22.39
N PHE A 12 11.31 -9.44 21.09
CA PHE A 12 10.14 -9.55 20.22
C PHE A 12 9.22 -8.32 20.14
N VAL A 13 9.69 -7.28 19.44
CA VAL A 13 8.74 -6.36 18.79
C VAL A 13 9.07 -6.36 17.31
N CYS A 14 8.55 -7.36 16.59
CA CYS A 14 8.24 -7.18 15.18
C CYS A 14 7.18 -6.08 15.16
N THR A 15 7.61 -4.82 15.12
CA THR A 15 6.73 -3.72 14.75
C THR A 15 6.26 -4.05 13.34
N VAL A 16 5.07 -4.64 13.22
CA VAL A 16 4.35 -4.70 11.96
C VAL A 16 4.17 -3.25 11.58
N LEU A 17 5.00 -2.75 10.66
CA LEU A 17 4.71 -1.53 9.94
C LEU A 17 3.43 -1.84 9.18
N THR A 18 2.28 -1.52 9.77
CA THR A 18 1.02 -1.46 9.04
C THR A 18 1.11 -0.23 8.15
N SER A 19 1.79 -0.40 7.02
CA SER A 19 1.87 0.61 5.98
C SER A 19 0.47 0.72 5.37
N SER A 20 -0.06 1.94 5.31
CA SER A 20 -1.43 2.17 4.84
C SER A 20 -1.33 2.45 3.35
N PRO A 21 -2.13 1.77 2.51
CA PRO A 21 -1.89 1.76 1.07
C PRO A 21 -1.93 3.20 0.54
N LYS A 22 -0.87 3.58 -0.17
CA LYS A 22 -0.69 4.95 -0.63
C LYS A 22 -1.60 5.24 -1.81
N ALA A 23 -2.14 6.45 -1.87
CA ALA A 23 -2.84 6.94 -3.04
C ALA A 23 -1.96 6.84 -4.30
N VAL A 24 -2.53 6.32 -5.39
CA VAL A 24 -1.85 6.24 -6.70
C VAL A 24 -2.13 7.43 -7.61
N GLY A 25 -3.12 8.25 -7.26
CA GLY A 25 -3.51 9.45 -8.00
C GLY A 25 -4.91 9.93 -7.60
N PRO A 26 -5.40 11.04 -8.16
CA PRO A 26 -6.70 11.59 -7.82
C PRO A 26 -7.85 10.79 -8.44
N CYS A 27 -9.04 10.90 -7.84
CA CYS A 27 -10.26 10.42 -8.47
C CYS A 27 -10.64 11.33 -9.64
N ILE A 28 -10.96 10.73 -10.79
CA ILE A 28 -11.46 11.45 -11.96
C ILE A 28 -12.93 11.10 -12.13
N LEU A 29 -13.83 12.07 -11.91
CA LEU A 29 -15.29 11.87 -11.95
C LEU A 29 -15.76 10.73 -11.02
N ASP A 30 -15.26 10.74 -9.77
CA ASP A 30 -15.54 9.73 -8.74
C ASP A 30 -15.16 8.29 -9.15
N ARG A 31 -14.19 8.15 -10.05
CA ARG A 31 -13.74 6.86 -10.58
C ARG A 31 -12.22 6.72 -10.53
N CYS A 32 -11.81 5.48 -10.42
CA CYS A 32 -10.42 5.03 -10.44
C CYS A 32 -10.25 3.90 -11.46
N GLN A 33 -9.00 3.61 -11.80
CA GLN A 33 -8.69 2.41 -12.58
C GLN A 33 -9.10 1.13 -11.84
N ARG A 34 -9.31 0.02 -12.55
CA ARG A 34 -9.71 -1.26 -11.94
C ARG A 34 -8.73 -1.68 -10.84
N GLY A 35 -9.23 -2.28 -9.76
CA GLY A 35 -8.42 -2.63 -8.59
C GLY A 35 -8.22 -1.49 -7.60
N PHE A 36 -8.77 -0.29 -7.86
CA PHE A 36 -8.67 0.86 -6.98
C PHE A 36 -10.06 1.43 -6.71
N MET A 37 -10.23 2.04 -5.54
CA MET A 37 -11.45 2.73 -5.13
C MET A 37 -11.16 4.18 -4.81
N CYS A 38 -12.17 5.04 -4.97
CA CYS A 38 -12.07 6.43 -4.58
C CYS A 38 -12.29 6.55 -3.06
N SER A 39 -11.31 7.09 -2.34
CA SER A 39 -11.38 7.44 -0.91
C SER A 39 -10.76 8.83 -0.72
N ASP A 40 -11.48 9.74 -0.08
CA ASP A 40 -11.01 11.11 0.17
C ASP A 40 -10.50 11.84 -1.09
N SER A 41 -11.20 11.66 -2.21
CA SER A 41 -10.82 12.19 -3.55
C SER A 41 -9.52 11.62 -4.14
N GLU A 42 -8.96 10.57 -3.52
CA GLU A 42 -7.77 9.86 -3.98
C GLU A 42 -8.10 8.41 -4.35
N CYS A 43 -7.44 7.91 -5.38
CA CYS A 43 -7.50 6.51 -5.79
C CYS A 43 -6.56 5.69 -4.91
N VAL A 44 -7.15 4.84 -4.07
CA VAL A 44 -6.44 3.92 -3.18
C VAL A 44 -6.69 2.47 -3.62
N PRO A 45 -5.73 1.56 -3.42
CA PRO A 45 -5.90 0.14 -3.71
C PRO A 45 -7.14 -0.45 -3.03
N ASN A 46 -7.94 -1.22 -3.76
CA ASN A 46 -9.08 -1.95 -3.21
C ASN A 46 -8.63 -3.34 -2.76
N PRO A 47 -8.62 -3.67 -1.45
CA PRO A 47 -8.07 -4.93 -0.94
C PRO A 47 -8.77 -6.18 -1.46
N ASN A 48 -10.00 -6.05 -1.99
CA ASN A 48 -10.75 -7.17 -2.57
C ASN A 48 -10.49 -7.36 -4.08
N GLU A 49 -9.80 -6.42 -4.72
CA GLU A 49 -9.56 -6.42 -6.16
C GLU A 49 -8.07 -6.34 -6.54
N ILE A 50 -7.16 -6.41 -5.56
CA ILE A 50 -5.72 -6.45 -5.78
C ILE A 50 -5.09 -7.77 -5.34
N GLU A 51 -4.00 -8.14 -6.01
CA GLU A 51 -3.07 -9.18 -5.61
C GLU A 51 -1.78 -8.54 -5.12
N GLU A 52 -1.30 -8.98 -3.96
CA GLU A 52 -0.01 -8.58 -3.38
C GLU A 52 1.02 -9.68 -3.63
N LEU A 53 2.21 -9.30 -4.08
CA LEU A 53 3.29 -10.25 -4.35
C LEU A 53 4.35 -10.29 -3.23
N GLY A 54 4.62 -9.16 -2.60
CA GLY A 54 5.72 -8.98 -1.65
C GLY A 54 6.34 -7.59 -1.75
N PRO A 55 7.49 -7.35 -1.10
CA PRO A 55 8.06 -6.03 -1.02
C PRO A 55 8.66 -5.55 -2.33
N CYS A 56 8.77 -4.23 -2.48
CA CYS A 56 9.49 -3.63 -3.60
C CYS A 56 11.00 -3.84 -3.45
N VAL A 57 11.71 -4.04 -4.56
CA VAL A 57 13.18 -4.11 -4.56
C VAL A 57 13.70 -2.93 -5.36
N ASN A 58 14.39 -1.99 -4.69
CA ASN A 58 14.82 -0.72 -5.30
C ASN A 58 13.67 0.05 -5.97
N SER A 59 12.49 0.08 -5.32
CA SER A 59 11.26 0.69 -5.85
C SER A 59 10.76 0.06 -7.16
N LEU A 60 11.21 -1.16 -7.48
CA LEU A 60 10.80 -1.89 -8.67
C LEU A 60 10.02 -3.15 -8.28
N CYS A 61 9.10 -3.52 -9.18
CA CYS A 61 8.31 -4.75 -9.13
C CYS A 61 8.40 -5.49 -10.46
N PRO A 62 8.08 -6.79 -10.50
CA PRO A 62 7.97 -7.54 -11.76
C PRO A 62 6.97 -6.89 -12.72
N LYS A 63 7.07 -7.24 -14.01
CA LYS A 63 6.12 -6.75 -15.01
C LYS A 63 4.69 -7.00 -14.56
N THR A 64 3.80 -6.04 -14.84
CA THR A 64 2.37 -6.00 -14.43
C THR A 64 2.09 -5.61 -12.98
N TYR A 65 3.11 -5.50 -12.12
CA TYR A 65 2.97 -5.02 -10.74
C TYR A 65 3.44 -3.57 -10.60
N LEU A 66 2.76 -2.82 -9.74
CA LEU A 66 3.11 -1.48 -9.31
C LEU A 66 3.67 -1.54 -7.88
N CYS A 67 4.78 -0.83 -7.64
CA CYS A 67 5.26 -0.60 -6.27
C CYS A 67 4.38 0.45 -5.59
N ASN A 68 3.61 0.05 -4.58
CA ASN A 68 2.79 0.92 -3.75
C ASN A 68 3.13 0.68 -2.28
N ASP A 69 3.64 1.73 -1.62
CA ASP A 69 3.99 1.71 -0.19
C ASP A 69 4.84 0.49 0.22
N ASP A 70 5.93 0.30 -0.51
CA ASP A 70 6.88 -0.81 -0.39
C ASP A 70 6.29 -2.20 -0.69
N THR A 71 5.08 -2.30 -1.24
CA THR A 71 4.45 -3.56 -1.66
C THR A 71 4.16 -3.58 -3.17
N CYS A 72 4.51 -4.68 -3.82
CA CYS A 72 4.16 -4.93 -5.21
C CYS A 72 2.70 -5.38 -5.31
N ILE A 73 1.85 -4.55 -5.92
CA ILE A 73 0.41 -4.80 -6.09
C ILE A 73 -0.01 -4.80 -7.56
N ARG A 74 -1.08 -5.52 -7.90
CA ARG A 74 -1.77 -5.41 -9.20
C ARG A 74 -3.26 -5.70 -9.09
N PRO A 75 -4.10 -5.21 -10.02
CA PRO A 75 -5.51 -5.61 -10.09
C PRO A 75 -5.69 -7.10 -10.46
N ILE A 76 -6.59 -7.82 -9.79
CA ILE A 76 -6.88 -9.25 -10.05
C ILE A 76 -7.55 -9.44 -11.42
N ARG A 77 -8.31 -8.45 -11.90
CA ARG A 77 -9.06 -8.51 -13.16
C ARG A 77 -8.56 -7.46 -14.15
N GLY A 78 -7.44 -7.76 -14.82
CA GLY A 78 -6.88 -6.92 -15.88
C GLY A 78 -5.97 -7.70 -16.83
N PHE A 79 -6.53 -8.08 -17.98
CA PHE A 79 -5.85 -8.04 -19.27
C PHE A 79 -6.58 -7.02 -20.13
#